data_AF-B1C2Y3-F1
#
_entry.id   AF-B1C2Y3-F1
#
_cell.length_a   1.000
_cell.length_b   1.000
_cell.length_c   1.000
_cell.angle_alpha   90.00
_cell.angle_beta   90.00
_cell.angle_gamma   90.00
#
_symmetry.space_group_name_H-M   'P 1'
#
loop_
_entity.id
_entity.type
_entity.pdbx_description
1 polymer ?
#
loop_
_entity_poly.entity_id
_entity_poly.type
_entity_poly.pdbx_seq_one_letter_code
_entity_poly.pdbx_strand_id
1 'polypeptide(L)'
;MAKNRKLGRTSDIRKSMLRSLATEVIMYGKLETTETRAKEVRSVVEELITLGKRGDLHARRQAAAVLHNVIDESTGKTAVQKLFDDVAPKYKDVKGGYTRILKTYNRKGDNAPMAIITLI
;
A
#
# COMPACT_ATOMS: atom_id res chain seq x y z
N MET A 1 12.78 3.21 -18.57
CA MET A 1 12.92 1.97 -17.76
C MET A 1 11.55 1.62 -17.17
N ALA A 2 11.12 0.37 -17.23
CA ALA A 2 9.84 -0.03 -16.63
C ALA A 2 9.94 0.11 -15.11
N LYS A 3 9.39 1.19 -14.55
CA LYS A 3 9.40 1.47 -13.10
C LYS A 3 8.70 0.38 -12.27
N ASN A 4 7.80 -0.39 -12.91
CA ASN A 4 6.98 -1.42 -12.27
C ASN A 4 7.01 -2.75 -13.06
N ARG A 5 7.08 -3.89 -12.36
CA ARG A 5 6.97 -5.24 -12.96
C ARG A 5 5.62 -5.42 -13.64
N LYS A 6 5.57 -6.16 -14.76
CA LYS A 6 4.31 -6.40 -15.51
C LYS A 6 3.32 -7.32 -14.76
N LEU A 7 3.79 -8.13 -13.80
CA LEU A 7 2.96 -9.03 -12.96
C LEU A 7 2.00 -9.94 -13.75
N GLY A 8 2.31 -10.21 -15.02
CA GLY A 8 1.48 -11.01 -15.93
C GLY A 8 0.10 -10.40 -16.22
N ARG A 9 -0.08 -9.07 -16.09
CA ARG A 9 -1.36 -8.39 -16.27
C ARG A 9 -1.24 -7.20 -17.22
N THR A 10 -2.35 -6.84 -17.86
CA THR A 10 -2.51 -5.59 -18.59
C THR A 10 -2.40 -4.39 -17.65
N SER A 11 -2.09 -3.22 -18.19
CA SER A 11 -1.75 -2.03 -17.41
C SER A 11 -2.88 -1.55 -16.49
N ASP A 12 -4.11 -1.62 -16.98
CA ASP A 12 -5.35 -1.26 -16.29
C ASP A 12 -5.64 -2.19 -15.10
N ILE A 13 -5.65 -3.51 -15.32
CA ILE A 13 -5.88 -4.52 -14.28
C ILE A 13 -4.77 -4.44 -13.23
N ARG A 14 -3.51 -4.29 -13.67
CA ARG A 14 -2.37 -4.15 -12.76
C ARG A 14 -2.51 -2.90 -11.88
N LYS A 15 -2.90 -1.76 -12.46
CA LYS A 15 -3.10 -0.51 -11.71
C LYS A 15 -4.22 -0.69 -10.69
N SER A 16 -5.35 -1.27 -11.08
CA SER A 16 -6.45 -1.55 -10.16
C SER A 16 -6.01 -2.44 -9.00
N MET A 17 -5.34 -3.56 -9.29
CA MET A 17 -4.83 -4.48 -8.28
C MET A 17 -3.87 -3.80 -7.28
N LEU A 18 -2.92 -3.00 -7.76
CA LEU A 18 -1.98 -2.30 -6.87
C LEU A 18 -2.70 -1.27 -5.99
N ARG A 19 -3.72 -0.59 -6.50
CA ARG A 19 -4.55 0.33 -5.70
C ARG A 19 -5.31 -0.41 -4.61
N SER A 20 -5.89 -1.57 -4.92
CA SER A 20 -6.61 -2.40 -3.93
C SER A 20 -5.67 -2.87 -2.82
N LEU A 21 -4.52 -3.46 -3.17
CA LEU A 21 -3.55 -3.94 -2.19
C LEU A 21 -2.95 -2.80 -1.34
N ALA A 22 -2.65 -1.65 -1.94
CA ALA A 22 -2.17 -0.49 -1.18
C ALA A 22 -3.24 0.03 -0.20
N THR A 23 -4.51 0.02 -0.60
CA THR A 23 -5.63 0.39 0.27
C THR A 23 -5.74 -0.57 1.45
N GLU A 24 -5.63 -1.87 1.23
CA GLU A 24 -5.64 -2.89 2.30
C GLU A 24 -4.48 -2.70 3.28
N VAL A 25 -3.26 -2.40 2.80
CA VAL A 25 -2.11 -2.14 3.69
C VAL A 25 -2.35 -0.92 4.56
N ILE A 26 -2.90 0.17 4.02
CA ILE A 26 -3.21 1.37 4.81
C ILE A 26 -4.34 1.10 5.80
N MET A 27 -5.33 0.30 5.42
CA MET A 27 -6.48 0.01 6.28
C MET A 27 -6.13 -0.92 7.44
N TYR A 28 -5.40 -2.00 7.19
CA TYR A 28 -5.16 -3.04 8.19
C TYR A 28 -3.73 -3.03 8.76
N GLY A 29 -2.82 -2.28 8.15
CA GLY A 29 -1.40 -2.21 8.55
C GLY A 29 -0.56 -3.42 8.17
N LYS A 30 -1.19 -4.54 7.75
CA LYS A 30 -0.53 -5.76 7.30
C LYS A 30 -1.30 -6.40 6.14
N LEU A 31 -0.56 -7.03 5.23
CA LEU A 31 -1.13 -7.78 4.11
C LEU A 31 -0.20 -8.94 3.74
N GLU A 32 -0.77 -10.12 3.54
CA GLU A 32 -0.04 -11.29 3.03
C GLU A 32 -0.30 -11.45 1.52
N THR A 33 0.76 -11.49 0.72
CA THR A 33 0.65 -11.61 -0.74
C THR A 33 1.89 -12.29 -1.33
N THR A 34 1.99 -12.40 -2.65
CA THR A 34 3.20 -12.96 -3.27
C THR A 34 4.38 -11.98 -3.14
N GLU A 35 5.60 -12.48 -2.99
CA GLU A 35 6.81 -11.65 -2.83
C GLU A 35 6.93 -10.59 -3.94
N THR A 36 6.60 -10.99 -5.17
CA THR A 36 6.63 -10.12 -6.34
C THR A 36 5.61 -8.98 -6.27
N ARG A 37 4.42 -9.21 -5.70
CA ARG A 37 3.40 -8.17 -5.53
C ARG A 37 3.74 -7.27 -4.35
N ALA A 38 4.20 -7.84 -3.23
CA ALA A 38 4.62 -7.08 -2.06
C ALA A 38 5.69 -6.02 -2.41
N LYS A 39 6.67 -6.40 -3.23
CA LYS A 39 7.72 -5.49 -3.71
C LYS A 39 7.19 -4.29 -4.52
N GLU A 40 6.14 -4.49 -5.31
CA GLU A 40 5.52 -3.41 -6.10
C GLU A 40 4.60 -2.53 -5.23
N VAL A 41 3.81 -3.17 -4.35
CA VAL A 41 2.93 -2.47 -3.41
C VAL A 41 3.73 -1.56 -2.48
N ARG A 42 4.92 -1.99 -2.05
CA ARG A 42 5.85 -1.18 -1.25
C ARG A 42 6.10 0.20 -1.85
N SER A 43 6.41 0.28 -3.15
CA SER A 43 6.67 1.58 -3.80
C SER A 43 5.44 2.49 -3.76
N VAL A 44 4.25 1.93 -3.96
CA VAL A 44 2.99 2.69 -3.95
C VAL A 44 2.66 3.19 -2.54
N VAL A 45 2.80 2.32 -1.53
CA VAL A 45 2.52 2.67 -0.14
C VAL A 45 3.51 3.70 0.39
N GLU A 46 4.80 3.60 0.04
CA GLU A 46 5.81 4.59 0.44
C GLU A 46 5.52 5.99 -0.15
N GLU A 47 5.07 6.06 -1.40
CA GLU A 47 4.65 7.32 -2.03
C GLU A 47 3.40 7.90 -1.33
N LEU A 48 2.41 7.07 -1.03
CA LEU A 48 1.20 7.49 -0.31
C LEU A 48 1.50 8.05 1.08
N ILE A 49 2.37 7.39 1.86
CA ILE A 49 2.77 7.88 3.18
C ILE A 49 3.53 9.20 3.06
N THR A 50 4.35 9.36 2.03
CA THR A 50 5.06 10.62 1.76
C THR A 50 4.08 11.76 1.43
N LEU A 51 3.04 11.49 0.64
CA LEU A 51 1.94 12.44 0.41
C LEU A 51 1.19 12.75 1.72
N GLY A 52 0.93 11.73 2.53
CA GLY A 52 0.34 11.86 3.86
C GLY A 52 1.11 12.82 4.75
N LYS A 53 2.45 12.71 4.77
CA LYS A 53 3.35 13.58 5.54
C LYS A 53 3.34 15.03 5.05
N ARG A 54 3.15 15.26 3.75
CA ARG A 54 3.02 16.62 3.19
C ARG A 54 1.77 17.33 3.69
N GLY A 55 0.67 16.59 3.87
CA GLY A 55 -0.52 17.07 4.59
C GLY A 55 -1.38 18.13 3.89
N ASP A 56 -1.02 18.58 2.68
CA ASP A 56 -1.76 19.61 1.95
C ASP A 56 -3.04 19.07 1.28
N LEU A 57 -3.97 19.98 0.95
CA LEU A 57 -5.20 19.61 0.23
C LEU A 57 -4.89 18.94 -1.12
N HIS A 58 -3.81 19.37 -1.78
CA HIS A 58 -3.37 18.78 -3.03
C HIS A 58 -2.88 17.33 -2.85
N ALA A 59 -2.10 17.01 -1.81
CA ALA A 59 -1.74 15.61 -1.48
C ALA A 59 -2.97 14.78 -1.17
N ARG A 60 -3.94 15.32 -0.43
CA ARG A 60 -5.18 14.60 -0.12
C ARG A 60 -5.93 14.21 -1.41
N ARG A 61 -6.00 15.10 -2.39
CA ARG A 61 -6.60 14.81 -3.71
C ARG A 61 -5.78 13.78 -4.51
N GLN A 62 -4.46 13.88 -4.49
CA GLN A 62 -3.57 12.91 -5.15
C GLN A 62 -3.72 11.51 -4.54
N ALA A 63 -3.74 11.41 -3.21
CA ALA A 63 -3.93 10.14 -2.50
C ALA A 63 -5.32 9.54 -2.77
N ALA A 64 -6.38 10.37 -2.78
CA ALA A 64 -7.73 9.94 -3.10
C ALA A 64 -7.88 9.42 -4.55
N ALA A 65 -7.08 9.93 -5.50
CA ALA A 65 -7.06 9.43 -6.88
C ALA A 65 -6.47 8.01 -6.99
N VAL A 66 -5.64 7.59 -6.02
CA VAL A 66 -4.98 6.29 -6.00
C VAL A 66 -5.68 5.31 -5.06
N LEU A 67 -6.10 5.71 -3.88
CA LEU A 67 -6.81 4.83 -2.96
C LEU A 67 -8.23 4.53 -3.45
N HIS A 68 -8.80 3.43 -2.97
CA HIS A 68 -10.22 3.16 -3.12
C HIS A 68 -10.99 3.76 -1.94
N ASN A 69 -12.25 4.12 -2.19
CA ASN A 69 -13.17 4.61 -1.15
C ASN A 69 -13.67 3.45 -0.29
N VAL A 70 -12.77 2.91 0.52
CA VAL A 70 -13.10 1.91 1.55
C VAL A 70 -13.32 2.66 2.86
N ILE A 71 -14.41 2.32 3.53
CA ILE A 71 -14.77 2.85 4.85
C ILE A 71 -14.46 1.76 5.87
N ASP A 72 -13.75 2.15 6.92
CA ASP A 72 -13.53 1.29 8.08
C ASP A 72 -14.84 1.23 8.87
N GLU A 73 -15.48 0.07 8.92
CA GLU A 73 -16.79 -0.12 9.58
C GLU A 73 -16.76 0.25 11.06
N SER A 74 -15.59 0.13 11.70
CA SER A 74 -15.42 0.41 13.14
C SER A 74 -15.33 1.90 13.47
N THR A 75 -14.74 2.70 12.58
CA THR A 75 -14.41 4.12 12.84
C THR A 75 -15.15 5.07 11.91
N GLY A 76 -15.83 4.57 10.88
CA GLY A 76 -16.46 5.36 9.83
C GLY A 76 -15.47 6.15 8.96
N LYS A 77 -14.15 5.97 9.18
CA LYS A 77 -13.10 6.71 8.47
C LYS A 77 -12.83 6.06 7.11
N THR A 78 -12.62 6.91 6.11
CA THR A 78 -12.12 6.47 4.81
C THR A 78 -10.63 6.11 4.88
N ALA A 79 -10.16 5.26 3.95
CA ALA A 79 -8.74 4.94 3.82
C ALA A 79 -7.84 6.19 3.69
N VAL A 80 -8.34 7.24 3.02
CA VAL A 80 -7.64 8.53 2.90
C VAL A 80 -7.54 9.21 4.26
N GLN A 81 -8.64 9.32 5.02
CA GLN A 81 -8.59 9.90 6.36
C GLN A 81 -7.64 9.14 7.27
N LYS A 82 -7.70 7.80 7.28
CA LYS A 82 -6.80 6.95 8.07
C LYS A 82 -5.32 7.17 7.70
N LEU A 83 -5.02 7.34 6.42
CA LEU A 83 -3.67 7.66 5.95
C LEU A 83 -3.14 8.97 6.56
N PHE A 84 -3.93 10.05 6.52
CA PHE A 84 -3.47 11.38 6.94
C PHE A 84 -3.55 11.59 8.46
N ASP A 85 -4.55 10.99 9.12
CA ASP A 85 -4.83 11.25 10.53
C ASP A 85 -4.11 10.26 11.44
N ASP A 86 -4.00 8.99 11.04
CA ASP A 86 -3.49 7.92 11.90
C ASP A 86 -2.10 7.40 11.46
N VAL A 87 -1.87 7.23 10.15
CA VAL A 87 -0.64 6.61 9.62
C VAL A 87 0.49 7.63 9.43
N ALA A 88 0.25 8.71 8.69
CA ALA A 88 1.27 9.69 8.36
C ALA A 88 1.92 10.37 9.58
N PRO A 89 1.19 10.70 10.66
CA PRO A 89 1.79 11.31 11.84
C PRO A 89 2.81 10.42 12.55
N LYS A 90 2.62 9.09 12.52
CA LYS A 90 3.55 8.13 13.13
C LYS A 90 4.93 8.12 12.48
N TYR A 91 5.00 8.50 11.20
CA TYR A 91 6.24 8.48 10.42
C TYR A 91 6.83 9.87 10.17
N LYS A 92 6.41 10.91 10.90
CA LYS A 92 6.89 12.30 10.70
C LYS A 92 8.41 12.39 10.72
N ASP A 93 9.05 11.72 11.66
CA ASP A 93 10.51 11.78 11.86
C ASP A 93 11.30 10.84 10.95
N VAL A 94 10.64 9.86 10.32
CA VAL A 94 11.27 8.83 9.49
C VAL A 94 11.44 9.32 8.06
N LYS A 95 12.66 9.27 7.51
CA LYS A 95 12.96 9.66 6.12
C LYS A 95 12.98 8.44 5.19
N GLY A 96 11.79 7.92 4.89
CA GLY A 96 11.60 6.79 3.96
C GLY A 96 11.70 5.41 4.62
N GLY A 97 11.33 4.37 3.88
CA GLY A 97 11.33 2.99 4.40
C GLY A 97 10.23 2.70 5.41
N TYR A 98 9.00 3.14 5.14
CA TYR A 98 7.85 3.00 6.06
C TYR A 98 7.25 1.58 6.10
N THR A 99 7.67 0.70 5.18
CA THR A 99 7.14 -0.66 5.06
C THR A 99 8.26 -1.68 5.24
N ARG A 100 7.90 -2.84 5.78
CA ARG A 100 8.75 -4.03 5.87
C ARG A 100 8.12 -5.16 5.06
N ILE A 101 8.94 -5.93 4.35
CA ILE A 101 8.53 -7.16 3.67
C ILE A 101 9.23 -8.33 4.35
N LEU A 102 8.46 -9.26 4.89
CA LEU A 102 8.93 -10.50 5.50
C LEU A 102 8.55 -11.66 4.59
N LYS A 103 9.55 -12.45 4.17
CA LYS A 103 9.28 -13.69 3.43
C LYS A 103 8.66 -14.72 4.37
N THR A 104 7.65 -15.43 3.89
CA THR A 104 6.98 -16.46 4.67
C THR A 104 7.26 -17.83 4.05
N TYR A 105 6.23 -18.54 3.60
CA TYR A 105 6.29 -19.86 3.02
C TYR A 105 6.12 -19.80 1.49
N ASN A 106 6.42 -20.89 0.81
CA ASN A 106 5.96 -21.07 -0.57
C ASN A 106 4.55 -21.67 -0.54
N ARG A 107 3.63 -21.07 -1.28
CA ARG A 107 2.23 -21.49 -1.30
C ARG A 107 2.10 -22.92 -1.85
N LYS A 108 1.35 -23.75 -1.13
CA LYS A 108 1.03 -25.12 -1.57
C LYS A 108 0.18 -25.06 -2.84
N GLY A 109 0.57 -25.81 -3.86
CA GLY A 109 -0.12 -25.87 -5.16
C GLY A 109 0.73 -25.31 -6.29
N ASP A 110 1.04 -24.02 -6.25
CA ASP A 110 1.81 -23.33 -7.30
C ASP A 110 3.25 -22.97 -6.89
N ASN A 111 3.65 -23.32 -5.67
CA ASN A 111 4.97 -23.03 -5.09
C ASN A 111 5.36 -21.54 -5.18
N ALA A 112 4.38 -20.65 -5.22
CA ALA A 112 4.64 -19.22 -5.33
C ALA A 112 5.23 -18.69 -4.00
N PRO A 113 6.33 -17.91 -4.03
CA PRO A 113 6.91 -17.35 -2.80
C PRO A 113 5.98 -16.30 -2.21
N MET A 114 5.54 -16.51 -0.97
CA MET A 114 4.69 -15.59 -0.23
C MET A 114 5.52 -14.66 0.66
N ALA A 115 4.96 -13.49 0.93
CA ALA A 115 5.54 -12.49 1.81
C ALA A 115 4.43 -11.66 2.48
N ILE A 116 4.70 -11.24 3.71
CA ILE A 116 3.88 -10.29 4.44
C ILE A 116 4.50 -8.91 4.28
N ILE A 117 3.71 -7.94 3.82
CA ILE A 117 4.05 -6.52 3.88
C ILE A 117 3.38 -5.89 5.09
N THR A 118 4.13 -5.11 5.86
CA THR A 118 3.67 -4.49 7.11
C THR A 118 4.14 -3.04 7.20
N LEU A 119 3.31 -2.19 7.80
CA LEU A 119 3.69 -0.86 8.28
C LEU A 119 4.54 -1.02 9.55
N ILE A 120 5.60 -0.20 9.68
CA ILE A 120 6.56 -0.29 10.81
C ILE A 120 6.07 0.42 12.06
#